data_AF-A0A969C414-F1
#
_entry.id   AF-A0A969C414-F1
#
_cell.length_a   1.000
_cell.length_b   1.000
_cell.length_c   1.000
_cell.angle_alpha   90.00
_cell.angle_beta   90.00
_cell.angle_gamma   90.00
#
_symmetry.space_group_name_H-M   'P 1'
#
loop_
_entity.id
_entity.type
_entity.pdbx_description
1 polymer ?
#
loop_
_entity_poly.entity_id
_entity_poly.type
_entity_poly.pdbx_seq_one_letter_code
_entity_poly.pdbx_strand_id
1 'polypeptide(L)' 'MTEADFHNSDAEFAILLSGMDETYAQIVHTRTSYKPHEIKHGYKFANIYNEVESGEKISINVRKLSKTEKV' A
#
# COMPACT_ATOMS: atom_id res chain seq x y z
N MET A 1 0.50 0.89 21.37
CA MET A 1 0.05 2.05 20.57
C MET A 1 -1.34 1.75 20.05
N THR A 2 -2.32 2.50 20.55
CA THR A 2 -3.72 2.48 20.14
C THR A 2 -3.95 3.50 19.03
N GLU A 3 -5.11 3.48 18.38
CA GLU A 3 -5.54 4.52 17.44
C GLU A 3 -5.50 5.92 18.08
N ALA A 4 -5.97 6.02 19.34
CA ALA A 4 -5.94 7.26 20.09
C ALA A 4 -4.51 7.78 20.32
N ASP A 5 -3.54 6.89 20.55
CA ASP A 5 -2.13 7.28 20.72
C ASP A 5 -1.58 7.95 19.43
N PHE A 6 -1.97 7.46 18.25
CA PHE A 6 -1.55 8.05 16.96
C PHE A 6 -2.16 9.44 16.74
N HIS A 7 -3.46 9.59 17.02
CA HIS A 7 -4.14 10.88 16.85
C HIS A 7 -3.62 11.93 17.83
N ASN A 8 -3.42 11.56 19.09
CA ASN A 8 -2.97 12.49 20.13
C ASN A 8 -1.53 12.97 19.94
N SER A 9 -0.70 12.16 19.28
CA SER A 9 0.71 12.49 19.02
C SER A 9 0.96 13.19 17.67
N ASP A 10 -0.07 13.35 16.83
CA ASP A 10 0.05 13.74 15.42
C ASP A 10 1.16 12.98 14.68
N ALA A 11 1.31 11.69 15.01
CA ALA A 11 2.37 10.87 14.49
C ALA A 11 2.20 10.61 12.99
N GLU A 12 3.30 10.71 12.24
CA GLU A 12 3.30 10.54 10.79
C GLU A 12 4.21 9.36 10.40
N PHE A 13 3.72 8.51 9.50
CA PHE A 13 4.51 7.43 8.92
C PHE A 13 5.11 7.87 7.60
N ALA A 14 6.43 8.04 7.55
CA ALA A 14 7.14 8.26 6.30
C ALA A 14 7.59 6.93 5.68
N ILE A 15 7.36 6.75 4.38
CA ILE A 15 7.78 5.60 3.59
C ILE A 15 8.76 6.08 2.52
N LEU A 16 9.94 5.44 2.46
CA LEU A 16 10.92 5.57 1.39
C LEU A 16 11.03 4.23 0.67
N LEU A 17 10.73 4.22 -0.63
CA LEU A 17 10.98 3.08 -1.49
C LEU A 17 12.14 3.42 -2.43
N SER A 18 13.14 2.54 -2.48
CA SER A 18 14.27 2.63 -3.40
C SER A 18 14.30 1.39 -4.28
N GLY A 19 14.57 1.54 -5.57
CA GLY A 19 14.61 0.44 -6.52
C GLY A 19 15.52 0.74 -7.69
N MET A 20 15.96 -0.29 -8.41
CA MET A 20 16.68 -0.12 -9.67
C MET A 20 15.68 -0.03 -10.81
N ASP A 21 15.73 1.05 -11.58
CA ASP A 21 15.06 1.13 -12.86
C ASP A 21 15.88 0.33 -13.88
N GLU A 22 15.31 -0.75 -14.40
CA GLU A 22 15.99 -1.64 -15.35
C GLU A 22 16.24 -0.99 -16.71
N THR A 23 15.39 -0.05 -17.14
CA THR A 23 15.52 0.60 -18.46
C THR A 23 16.71 1.55 -18.47
N TYR A 24 16.94 2.26 -17.36
CA TYR A 24 18.01 3.26 -17.23
C TYR A 24 19.22 2.76 -16.44
N ALA A 25 19.15 1.55 -15.87
CA ALA A 25 20.15 0.97 -14.98
C ALA A 25 20.57 1.91 -13.83
N GLN A 26 19.59 2.60 -13.24
CA GLN A 26 19.80 3.62 -12.21
C GLN A 26 18.97 3.32 -10.97
N ILE A 27 19.48 3.70 -9.80
CA ILE A 27 18.69 3.65 -8.56
C ILE A 27 17.75 4.85 -8.53
N VAL A 28 16.46 4.58 -8.36
CA VAL A 28 15.39 5.57 -8.19
C VAL A 28 14.81 5.49 -6.79
N HIS A 29 14.25 6.62 -6.34
CA HIS A 29 13.64 6.75 -5.02
C HIS A 29 12.27 7.39 -5.12
N THR A 30 11.30 6.87 -4.36
CA THR A 30 10.00 7.51 -4.16
C THR A 30 9.68 7.61 -2.66
N ARG A 31 8.96 8.66 -2.28
CA ARG A 31 8.62 8.97 -0.90
C ARG A 31 7.12 9.26 -0.81
N THR A 32 6.50 8.78 0.26
CA THR A 32 5.14 9.15 0.66
C THR A 32 5.07 9.17 2.17
N SER A 33 4.04 9.79 2.73
CA SER A 33 3.74 9.67 4.14
C SER A 33 2.24 9.55 4.40
N TYR A 34 1.89 9.12 5.61
CA TYR A 34 0.51 8.99 6.07
C TYR A 34 0.36 9.59 7.46
N LYS A 35 -0.60 10.51 7.60
CA LYS A 35 -1.05 11.09 8.87
C LYS A 35 -2.04 10.14 9.58
N PRO A 36 -2.31 10.35 10.89
CA PRO A 36 -3.18 9.45 11.65
C PRO A 36 -4.56 9.23 11.01
N HIS A 37 -5.16 10.30 10.45
CA HIS A 37 -6.49 10.24 9.83
C HIS A 37 -6.53 9.48 8.49
N GLU A 38 -5.38 9.10 7.92
CA GLU A 38 -5.28 8.30 6.70
C GLU A 38 -5.13 6.79 7.01
N ILE A 39 -4.90 6.45 8.28
CA ILE A 39 -4.68 5.08 8.75
C ILE A 39 -6.01 4.47 9.18
N LYS A 40 -6.39 3.36 8.55
CA LYS A 40 -7.64 2.67 8.84
C LYS A 40 -7.41 1.46 9.75
N HIS A 41 -7.81 1.56 11.01
CA HIS A 41 -7.72 0.45 11.97
C HIS A 41 -8.82 -0.60 11.74
N GLY A 42 -8.45 -1.89 11.79
CA GLY A 42 -9.40 -2.99 11.53
C GLY A 42 -9.78 -3.14 10.06
N TYR A 43 -8.90 -2.74 9.14
CA TYR A 43 -9.07 -2.93 7.71
C TYR A 43 -7.92 -3.75 7.12
N LYS A 44 -8.20 -4.40 5.99
CA LYS A 44 -7.22 -5.07 5.13
C LYS A 44 -7.30 -4.52 3.70
N PHE A 45 -6.23 -4.64 2.93
CA PHE A 45 -6.30 -4.40 1.48
C PHE A 45 -7.13 -5.48 0.79
N ALA A 46 -7.93 -5.09 -0.19
CA ALA A 46 -8.67 -6.02 -1.03
C ALA A 46 -7.70 -6.79 -1.94
N ASN A 47 -8.07 -8.02 -2.31
CA ASN A 47 -7.26 -8.79 -3.26
C ASN A 47 -7.23 -8.09 -4.64
N ILE A 48 -6.02 -7.79 -5.12
CA ILE A 48 -5.78 -7.16 -6.42
C ILE A 48 -5.70 -8.18 -7.57
N TYR A 49 -5.47 -9.45 -7.26
CA TYR A 49 -5.45 -10.50 -8.28
C TYR A 49 -6.87 -10.79 -8.76
N ASN A 50 -7.03 -10.93 -10.07
CA ASN A 50 -8.26 -11.48 -10.62
C ASN A 50 -8.26 -13.01 -10.45
N GLU A 51 -9.44 -13.58 -10.28
CA GLU A 51 -9.60 -15.03 -10.38
C GLU A 51 -9.32 -15.43 -11.83
N VAL A 52 -8.45 -16.42 -11.99
CA VAL A 52 -8.04 -16.99 -13.28
C VAL A 52 -8.06 -18.50 -13.16
N GLU A 53 -8.35 -19.20 -14.26
CA GLU A 53 -8.32 -20.65 -14.25
C GLU A 53 -6.88 -21.18 -14.09
N SER A 54 -6.75 -22.43 -13.64
CA SER A 54 -5.44 -23.05 -13.46
C SER A 54 -4.68 -23.10 -14.79
N GLY A 55 -3.50 -22.49 -14.83
CA GLY A 55 -2.66 -22.40 -16.04
C GLY A 55 -2.85 -21.11 -16.85
N GLU A 56 -3.82 -20.26 -16.50
CA GLU A 56 -3.99 -18.95 -17.12
C GLU A 56 -3.01 -17.91 -16.55
N LYS A 57 -2.78 -16.85 -17.33
CA LYS A 57 -1.90 -15.76 -16.93
C LYS A 57 -2.49 -15.02 -15.73
N ILE A 58 -1.68 -14.89 -14.68
CA ILE A 58 -2.01 -14.03 -13.54
C ILE A 58 -2.24 -12.61 -14.05
N SER A 59 -3.35 -12.01 -13.66
CA SER A 59 -3.67 -10.61 -13.97
C SER A 59 -3.99 -9.83 -12.70
N ILE A 60 -3.63 -8.55 -12.71
CA ILE A 60 -3.81 -7.63 -11.59
C ILE A 60 -4.79 -6.54 -11.98
N ASN A 61 -5.77 -6.29 -11.11
CA ASN A 61 -6.68 -5.17 -11.22
C ASN A 61 -6.14 -3.95 -10.46
N VAL A 62 -5.45 -3.06 -11.17
CA VAL A 62 -4.83 -1.84 -10.60
C VAL A 62 -5.85 -0.92 -9.93
N ARG A 63 -7.13 -0.95 -10.34
CA ARG A 63 -8.19 -0.15 -9.69
C ARG A 63 -8.47 -0.59 -8.24
N LYS A 64 -8.02 -1.78 -7.84
CA LYS A 64 -8.15 -2.29 -6.47
C LYS A 64 -6.93 -1.97 -5.61
N LEU A 65 -5.88 -1.35 -6.14
CA LEU A 65 -4.60 -1.14 -5.43
C LEU A 65 -4.77 -0.41 -4.08
N SER A 66 -5.67 0.57 -4.03
CA SER A 66 -5.99 1.32 -2.80
C SER A 66 -7.28 0.88 -2.13
N LYS A 67 -7.93 -0.20 -2.61
CA LYS A 67 -9.21 -0.66 -2.07
C LYS A 67 -8.97 -1.38 -0.73
N THR A 68 -9.74 -1.01 0.28
CA THR A 68 -9.69 -1.58 1.63
C THR A 68 -11.03 -2.16 2.06
N GLU A 69 -11.01 -3.21 2.88
CA GLU A 69 -12.17 -3.92 3.41
C GLU A 69 -12.07 -4.04 4.93
N LYS A 70 -13.18 -3.90 5.65
CA LYS A 70 -13.21 -4.05 7.11
C LYS A 70 -13.07 -5.52 7.50
N VAL A 71 -12.31 -5.78 8.58
CA VAL A 71 -12.06 -7.12 9.15
C VAL A 71 -12.95 -7.34 10.37
#